data_AF-A0A9J7E5Z0-F1
#
_entry.id   AF-A0A9J7E5Z0-F1
#
_cell.length_a   1.000
_cell.length_b   1.000
_cell.length_c   1.000
_cell.angle_alpha   90.00
_cell.angle_beta   90.00
_cell.angle_gamma   90.00
#
_symmetry.space_group_name_H-M   'P 1'
#
loop_
_entity.id
_entity.type
_entity.pdbx_description
1 polymer ?
#
loop_
_entity_poly.entity_id
_entity_poly.type
_entity_poly.pdbx_seq_one_letter_code
_entity_poly.pdbx_strand_id
1 'polypeptide(L)'
;MASVRNVLVLAVLCILAGVNSQATDEEVPINADELENIIDEAEVKNSDLTWVECDPSVVPRKSCYDCNTRIICKNIGGLLLECPKNFVPYCNGGKCVSEPSAECA
;
A
#
# COMPACT_ATOMS: atom_id res chain seq x y z
N MET A 1 -39.84 16.12 47.49
CA MET A 1 -39.68 16.67 46.12
C MET A 1 -38.55 17.69 46.16
N ALA A 2 -37.32 17.22 46.00
CA ALA A 2 -36.12 18.03 45.93
C ALA A 2 -35.53 17.87 44.53
N SER A 3 -35.22 19.02 43.92
CA SER A 3 -35.02 19.22 42.49
C SER A 3 -33.75 18.53 41.97
N VAL A 4 -33.94 17.42 41.26
CA VAL A 4 -32.92 16.62 40.56
C VAL A 4 -32.18 17.44 39.47
N ARG A 5 -32.70 18.63 39.13
CA ARG A 5 -32.11 19.53 38.14
C ARG A 5 -30.75 20.12 38.55
N ASN A 6 -30.43 20.21 39.84
CA ASN A 6 -29.16 20.82 40.28
C ASN A 6 -27.96 19.88 40.31
N VAL A 7 -28.16 18.56 40.27
CA VAL A 7 -27.04 17.60 40.19
C VAL A 7 -26.50 17.52 38.76
N LEU A 8 -27.35 17.75 37.76
CA LEU A 8 -26.96 17.68 36.35
C LEU A 8 -25.99 18.79 35.94
N VAL A 9 -26.01 19.94 36.63
CA VAL A 9 -25.14 21.08 36.31
C VAL A 9 -23.70 20.88 36.81
N LEU A 10 -23.48 20.12 37.88
CA LEU A 10 -22.15 19.89 38.46
C LEU A 10 -21.32 18.82 37.72
N ALA A 11 -21.97 17.89 37.02
CA ALA A 11 -21.26 16.85 36.25
C ALA A 11 -20.68 17.35 34.91
N VAL A 12 -21.20 18.45 34.36
CA VAL A 12 -20.78 18.99 33.06
C VAL A 12 -19.48 19.81 33.15
N LEU A 13 -19.13 20.32 34.34
CA LEU A 13 -17.96 21.21 34.52
C LEU A 13 -16.63 20.48 34.75
N CYS A 14 -16.61 19.15 35.00
CA CYS A 14 -15.37 18.40 35.21
C CYS A 14 -14.72 17.84 33.93
N ILE A 15 -15.35 17.99 32.75
CA ILE A 15 -14.74 17.56 31.47
C ILE A 15 -13.74 18.61 30.93
N LEU A 16 -13.62 19.78 31.59
CA LEU A 16 -12.76 20.88 31.16
C LEU A 16 -11.34 20.88 31.76
N ALA A 17 -10.90 19.85 32.49
CA ALA A 17 -9.56 19.85 33.09
C ALA A 17 -8.89 18.47 33.06
N GLY A 18 -8.00 18.27 32.09
CA GLY A 18 -7.17 17.07 31.94
C GLY A 18 -7.79 16.14 30.90
N VAL A 19 -7.30 16.08 29.67
CA VAL A 19 -5.92 15.78 29.32
C VAL A 19 -5.59 16.58 28.06
N ASN A 20 -4.47 17.31 28.08
CA ASN A 20 -3.79 17.72 26.84
C ASN A 20 -3.25 16.44 26.18
N SER A 21 -4.12 15.67 25.54
CA SER A 21 -3.67 14.77 24.49
C SER A 21 -3.45 15.67 23.29
N GLN A 22 -2.21 16.12 23.16
CA GLN A 22 -1.67 16.65 21.92
C GLN A 22 -1.86 15.53 20.90
N ALA A 23 -2.99 15.54 20.19
CA ALA A 23 -3.09 14.91 18.89
C ALA A 23 -2.15 15.72 18.02
N THR A 24 -0.88 15.33 18.04
CA THR A 24 -0.02 15.56 16.89
C THR A 24 -0.72 14.85 15.76
N ASP A 25 -1.48 15.63 14.98
CA ASP A 25 -1.73 15.35 13.57
C ASP A 25 -0.35 15.37 12.90
N GLU A 26 0.42 14.32 13.18
CA GLU A 26 1.58 13.98 12.40
C GLU A 26 0.95 13.30 11.20
N GLU A 27 0.68 14.11 10.17
CA GLU A 27 0.54 13.63 8.80
C GLU A 27 1.83 12.87 8.52
N VAL A 28 1.91 11.60 8.92
CA VAL A 28 3.03 10.73 8.59
C VAL A 28 3.07 10.77 7.08
N PRO A 29 4.11 11.36 6.47
CA PRO A 29 4.22 11.33 5.04
C PRO A 29 4.46 9.86 4.72
N ILE A 30 3.39 9.15 4.37
CA ILE A 30 3.49 7.85 3.74
C ILE A 30 4.24 8.11 2.44
N ASN A 31 5.56 7.89 2.49
CA ASN A 31 6.39 7.93 1.31
C ASN A 31 5.71 7.02 0.28
N ALA A 32 5.58 7.49 -0.96
CA ALA A 32 4.93 6.71 -2.03
C ALA A 32 5.55 5.31 -2.16
N ASP A 33 6.85 5.19 -1.86
CA ASP A 33 7.59 3.92 -1.74
C ASP A 33 7.02 2.94 -0.70
N GLU A 34 6.50 3.41 0.43
CA GLU A 34 5.97 2.55 1.49
C GLU A 34 4.57 2.03 1.14
N LEU A 35 3.74 2.87 0.53
CA LEU A 35 2.41 2.46 0.05
C LEU A 35 2.51 1.41 -1.07
N GLU A 36 3.48 1.55 -1.98
CA GLU A 36 3.71 0.57 -3.03
C GLU A 36 4.18 -0.79 -2.48
N ASN A 37 4.99 -0.83 -1.41
CA ASN A 37 5.43 -2.10 -0.81
C ASN A 37 4.26 -2.88 -0.19
N ILE A 38 3.30 -2.19 0.44
CA ILE A 38 2.11 -2.83 1.03
C ILE A 38 1.24 -3.44 -0.08
N ILE A 39 1.10 -2.76 -1.22
CA ILE A 39 0.32 -3.26 -2.38
C ILE A 39 0.99 -4.50 -2.97
N ASP A 40 2.32 -4.47 -3.12
CA ASP A 40 3.08 -5.62 -3.64
C ASP A 40 2.91 -6.85 -2.74
N GLU A 41 2.89 -6.70 -1.41
CA GLU A 41 2.64 -7.80 -0.46
C GLU A 41 1.20 -8.34 -0.50
N ALA A 42 0.21 -7.49 -0.81
CA ALA A 42 -1.18 -7.90 -0.93
C ALA A 42 -1.42 -8.76 -2.18
N GLU A 43 -0.78 -8.43 -3.31
CA GLU A 43 -0.86 -9.22 -4.55
C GLU A 43 -0.15 -10.58 -4.40
N VAL A 44 1.00 -10.62 -3.72
CA VAL A 44 1.73 -11.87 -3.41
C VAL A 44 0.85 -12.90 -2.68
N LYS A 45 -0.08 -12.47 -1.83
CA LYS A 45 -0.94 -13.41 -1.09
C LYS A 45 -2.05 -14.04 -1.92
N ASN A 46 -2.33 -13.54 -3.12
CA ASN A 46 -3.43 -14.00 -3.96
C ASN A 46 -2.98 -14.75 -5.22
N SER A 47 -1.70 -14.61 -5.62
CA SER A 47 -1.17 -15.20 -6.84
C SER A 47 -0.31 -16.44 -6.55
N ASP A 48 -0.40 -17.44 -7.41
CA ASP A 48 0.55 -18.56 -7.43
C ASP A 48 1.98 -18.01 -7.63
N LEU A 49 2.79 -18.08 -6.57
CA LEU A 49 4.10 -17.44 -6.54
C LEU A 49 5.09 -18.19 -7.42
N THR A 50 5.33 -17.64 -8.60
CA THR A 50 6.36 -18.13 -9.52
C THR A 50 7.65 -17.35 -9.31
N TRP A 51 8.75 -18.06 -9.03
CA TRP A 51 10.08 -17.49 -8.87
C TRP A 51 10.95 -17.77 -10.09
N VAL A 52 11.73 -16.78 -10.48
CA VAL A 52 12.74 -16.88 -11.55
C VAL A 52 14.09 -16.37 -11.05
N GLU A 53 15.16 -16.71 -11.74
CA GLU A 53 16.46 -16.10 -11.47
C GLU A 53 16.43 -14.62 -11.89
N CYS A 54 16.96 -13.76 -11.03
CA CYS A 54 17.21 -12.36 -11.37
C CYS A 54 18.47 -11.91 -10.63
N ASP A 55 19.26 -11.05 -11.27
CA ASP A 55 20.39 -10.38 -10.63
C ASP A 55 19.97 -8.95 -10.25
N PRO A 56 19.81 -8.62 -8.95
CA PRO A 56 19.42 -7.28 -8.52
C PRO A 56 20.49 -6.21 -8.79
N SER A 57 21.71 -6.61 -9.20
CA SER A 57 22.78 -5.70 -9.61
C SER A 57 22.57 -5.16 -11.03
N VAL A 58 21.78 -5.87 -11.84
CA VAL A 58 21.58 -5.56 -13.27
C VAL A 58 20.11 -5.24 -13.56
N VAL A 59 19.19 -5.97 -12.92
CA VAL A 59 17.75 -5.83 -13.11
C VAL A 59 17.20 -4.87 -12.05
N PRO A 60 16.48 -3.81 -12.45
CA PRO A 60 15.80 -2.95 -11.50
C PRO A 60 14.86 -3.76 -10.61
N ARG A 61 14.73 -3.32 -9.35
CA ARG A 61 13.89 -3.98 -8.33
C ARG A 61 12.47 -4.29 -8.82
N LYS A 62 11.90 -3.42 -9.65
CA LYS A 62 10.64 -3.66 -10.36
C LYS A 62 10.90 -3.50 -11.86
N SER A 63 10.60 -4.54 -12.64
CA SER A 63 10.75 -4.54 -14.10
C SER A 63 9.61 -5.33 -14.74
N CYS A 64 9.45 -5.24 -16.06
CA CYS A 64 8.56 -6.15 -16.78
C CYS A 64 9.32 -7.42 -17.14
N TYR A 65 8.71 -8.57 -16.88
CA TYR A 65 9.20 -9.85 -17.35
C TYR A 65 8.71 -10.13 -18.76
N ASP A 66 7.42 -9.86 -18.98
CA ASP A 66 6.76 -9.86 -20.29
C ASP A 66 5.69 -8.76 -20.34
N CYS A 67 4.89 -8.72 -21.40
CA CYS A 67 3.86 -7.70 -21.62
C CYS A 67 2.72 -7.72 -20.59
N ASN A 68 2.56 -8.79 -19.82
CA ASN A 68 1.45 -9.00 -18.89
C ASN A 68 1.92 -9.42 -17.49
N THR A 69 3.23 -9.50 -17.26
CA THR A 69 3.82 -9.97 -16.00
C THR A 69 4.93 -9.01 -15.57
N ARG A 70 4.85 -8.53 -14.33
CA ARG A 70 5.93 -7.77 -13.70
C ARG A 70 6.79 -8.67 -12.81
N ILE A 71 8.06 -8.33 -12.70
CA ILE A 71 9.02 -9.00 -11.83
C ILE A 71 9.45 -8.08 -10.70
N ILE A 72 9.37 -8.57 -9.46
CA ILE A 72 10.00 -7.95 -8.30
C ILE A 72 11.32 -8.68 -8.03
N CYS A 73 12.42 -8.09 -8.47
CA CYS A 73 13.75 -8.65 -8.29
C CYS A 73 14.26 -8.43 -6.86
N LYS A 74 14.63 -9.52 -6.19
CA LYS A 74 15.20 -9.55 -4.84
C LYS A 74 16.53 -10.32 -4.87
N ASN A 75 17.30 -10.25 -3.78
CA ASN A 75 18.57 -10.96 -3.66
C ASN A 75 18.46 -12.48 -3.76
N ILE A 76 17.27 -13.03 -3.51
CA ILE A 76 17.00 -14.48 -3.57
C ILE A 76 16.44 -14.94 -4.92
N GLY A 77 16.26 -14.02 -5.88
CA GLY A 77 15.57 -14.26 -7.13
C GLY A 77 14.44 -13.25 -7.37
N GLY A 78 13.77 -13.41 -8.49
CA GLY A 78 12.69 -12.54 -8.94
C GLY A 78 11.34 -13.19 -8.74
N LEU A 79 10.43 -12.46 -8.11
CA LEU A 79 9.04 -12.88 -7.99
C LEU A 79 8.25 -12.39 -9.20
N LEU A 80 7.60 -13.28 -9.93
CA LEU A 80 6.68 -12.95 -11.01
C LEU A 80 5.29 -12.67 -10.44
N LEU A 81 4.71 -11.55 -10.87
CA LEU A 81 3.34 -11.14 -10.56
C LEU A 81 2.62 -10.85 -11.87
N GLU A 82 1.57 -11.62 -12.16
CA GLU A 82 0.70 -11.33 -13.29
C GLU A 82 -0.03 -10.01 -13.08
N CYS A 83 -0.14 -9.22 -14.14
CA CYS A 83 -0.92 -8.00 -14.13
C CYS A 83 -2.42 -8.32 -14.15
N PRO A 84 -3.24 -7.64 -13.34
CA PRO A 84 -4.69 -7.86 -13.30
C PRO A 84 -5.37 -7.67 -14.67
N LYS A 85 -5.82 -8.78 -15.26
CA LYS A 85 -6.37 -8.84 -16.63
C LYS A 85 -7.57 -7.91 -16.87
N ASN A 86 -8.31 -7.56 -15.82
CA ASN A 86 -9.57 -6.81 -15.93
C ASN A 86 -9.41 -5.28 -15.89
N PHE A 87 -8.28 -4.75 -15.41
CA PHE A 87 -8.13 -3.32 -15.13
C PHE A 87 -6.83 -2.74 -15.69
N VAL A 88 -5.73 -3.45 -15.45
CA VAL A 88 -4.38 -3.01 -15.78
C VAL A 88 -3.58 -4.18 -16.34
N PRO A 89 -3.99 -4.75 -17.50
CA PRO A 89 -3.47 -6.03 -17.97
C PRO A 89 -2.04 -5.96 -18.51
N TYR A 90 -1.47 -4.78 -18.73
CA TYR A 90 -0.18 -4.63 -19.40
C TYR A 90 0.91 -4.21 -18.42
N CYS A 91 2.11 -4.76 -18.54
CA CYS A 91 3.27 -4.28 -17.81
C CYS A 91 4.04 -3.25 -18.63
N ASN A 92 4.18 -2.04 -18.09
CA ASN A 92 5.07 -1.01 -18.62
C ASN A 92 5.99 -0.50 -17.51
N GLY A 93 7.32 -0.59 -17.70
CA GLY A 93 8.30 -0.06 -16.74
C GLY A 93 8.22 -0.68 -15.34
N GLY A 94 7.81 -1.95 -15.23
CA GLY A 94 7.64 -2.65 -13.96
C GLY A 94 6.34 -2.35 -13.21
N LYS A 95 5.39 -1.67 -13.85
CA LYS A 95 4.06 -1.37 -13.30
C LYS A 95 2.96 -1.89 -14.22
N CYS A 96 1.89 -2.38 -13.62
CA CYS A 96 0.69 -2.78 -14.35
C CYS A 96 -0.12 -1.52 -14.72
N VAL A 97 -0.46 -1.41 -16.00
CA VAL A 97 -1.18 -0.27 -16.59
C VAL A 97 -2.24 -0.75 -17.58
N SER A 98 -3.18 0.13 -17.92
CA SER A 98 -4.30 -0.19 -18.80
C SER A 98 -3.96 -0.18 -20.29
N GLU A 99 -2.88 0.51 -20.68
CA GLU A 99 -2.47 0.67 -22.08
C GLU A 99 -1.15 -0.08 -22.36
N PRO A 100 -1.04 -0.82 -23.48
CA PRO A 100 0.18 -1.52 -23.82
C PRO A 100 1.30 -0.54 -24.21
N SER A 101 2.55 -0.92 -23.97
CA SER A 101 3.70 -0.26 -24.58
C SER A 101 3.77 -0.56 -26.08
N ALA A 102 4.59 0.20 -26.80
CA ALA A 102 4.80 0.00 -28.24
C ALA A 102 5.31 -1.41 -28.60
N GLU A 103 5.97 -2.11 -27.66
CA GLU A 103 6.49 -3.47 -27.87
C GLU A 103 5.42 -4.54 -27.63
N CYS A 104 4.30 -4.17 -27.03
CA CYS A 104 3.22 -5.07 -26.60
C CYS A 104 1.89 -4.79 -27.32
N ALA A 105 1.91 -4.00 -28.40
CA ALA A 105 0.75 -3.54 -29.18
C ALA A 105 0.59 -4.28 -30.52
#